data_AF-A0A8J3R180-F1
#
_entry.id   AF-A0A8J3R180-F1
#
_cell.length_a   1.000
_cell.length_b   1.000
_cell.length_c   1.000
_cell.angle_alpha   90.00
_cell.angle_beta   90.00
_cell.angle_gamma   90.00
#
_symmetry.space_group_name_H-M   'P 1'
#
loop_
_entity.id
_entity.type
_entity.pdbx_description
1 polymer ?
#
loop_
_entity_poly.entity_id
_entity_poly.type
_entity_poly.pdbx_seq_one_letter_code
_entity_poly.pdbx_strand_id
1 'polypeptide(L)'
;MRRAFPIVALVLLASLAGCSQSTEHQKARLSIFLRDDVTDDQRSALNNALRATPDVQGVSFESKEEAYEKFKQQFKDAPDLVAQTDADSLPGSYQATITDGSLAEAIESTFVGKPGVLDMSVDLTLTKVPATEGVVVRVSPDITADQRTALERAIRALRQAKPARFESADAAYARLKEACKGQPALAKALRRDALGPSYRFSFTFTKSAAGDPPGITLGRLAGVDDVFTVPVSAL
;
A
#
# COMPACT_ATOMS: atom_id res chain seq x y z
N MET A 1 29.27 -20.94 -67.82
CA MET A 1 28.71 -19.85 -66.99
C MET A 1 27.63 -20.43 -66.09
N ARG A 2 27.51 -19.90 -64.84
CA ARG A 2 26.61 -20.28 -63.73
C ARG A 2 27.13 -21.39 -62.80
N ARG A 3 27.84 -20.94 -61.75
CA ARG A 3 28.15 -21.70 -60.54
C ARG A 3 26.91 -21.72 -59.64
N ALA A 4 26.47 -22.91 -59.25
CA ALA A 4 25.49 -23.09 -58.19
C ALA A 4 26.19 -22.88 -56.83
N PHE A 5 25.82 -21.84 -56.10
CA PHE A 5 26.20 -21.66 -54.70
C PHE A 5 25.07 -22.20 -53.82
N PRO A 6 25.33 -23.15 -52.91
CA PRO A 6 24.32 -23.62 -51.99
C PRO A 6 24.01 -22.52 -50.98
N ILE A 7 22.73 -22.45 -50.64
CA ILE A 7 22.09 -21.51 -49.73
C ILE A 7 22.82 -21.55 -48.37
N VAL A 8 23.65 -20.55 -48.10
CA VAL A 8 24.12 -20.25 -46.75
C VAL A 8 22.92 -19.67 -46.02
N ALA A 9 22.35 -20.45 -45.11
CA ALA A 9 21.32 -20.02 -44.19
C ALA A 9 21.87 -18.85 -43.35
N LEU A 10 21.38 -17.64 -43.64
CA LEU A 10 21.62 -16.44 -42.86
C LEU A 10 20.89 -16.61 -41.51
N VAL A 11 21.60 -17.12 -40.51
CA VAL A 11 21.14 -17.12 -39.12
C VAL A 11 21.01 -15.65 -38.69
N LEU A 12 19.77 -15.18 -38.63
CA LEU A 12 19.41 -13.88 -38.06
C LEU A 12 19.64 -13.94 -36.54
N LEU A 13 20.86 -13.65 -36.11
CA LEU A 13 21.18 -13.22 -34.74
C LEU A 13 20.69 -11.77 -34.58
N ALA A 14 19.37 -11.60 -34.52
CA ALA A 14 18.75 -10.36 -34.08
C ALA A 14 18.66 -10.37 -32.56
N SER A 15 19.59 -9.64 -31.93
CA SER A 15 19.58 -9.28 -30.53
C SER A 15 18.22 -8.71 -30.12
N LEU A 16 17.43 -9.48 -29.39
CA LEU A 16 16.53 -8.90 -28.41
C LEU A 16 17.12 -9.22 -27.05
N ALA A 17 17.95 -8.27 -26.59
CA ALA A 17 18.04 -7.95 -25.18
C ALA A 17 16.63 -7.55 -24.73
N GLY A 18 15.76 -8.54 -24.58
CA GLY A 18 14.43 -8.40 -24.05
C GLY A 18 14.57 -8.17 -22.56
N CYS A 19 14.53 -6.90 -22.19
CA CYS A 19 14.23 -6.40 -20.85
C CYS A 19 14.88 -7.20 -19.72
N SER A 20 16.15 -6.91 -19.42
CA SER A 20 16.55 -6.81 -18.01
C SER A 20 15.78 -5.62 -17.41
N GLN A 21 14.47 -5.77 -17.23
CA GLN A 21 13.75 -4.97 -16.26
C GLN A 21 14.28 -5.46 -14.93
N SER A 22 15.22 -4.72 -14.37
CA SER A 22 15.50 -4.78 -12.95
C SER A 22 14.15 -4.79 -12.24
N THR A 23 13.81 -5.92 -11.62
CA THR A 23 12.68 -6.06 -10.70
C THR A 23 13.02 -5.28 -9.44
N GLU A 24 13.31 -3.99 -9.56
CA GLU A 24 13.38 -3.11 -8.42
C GLU A 24 11.93 -2.79 -8.07
N HIS A 25 11.39 -3.63 -7.18
CA HIS A 25 10.06 -3.44 -6.64
C HIS A 25 10.01 -2.08 -5.94
N GLN A 26 8.90 -1.36 -6.10
CA GLN A 26 8.70 -0.08 -5.44
C GLN A 26 8.74 -0.30 -3.92
N LYS A 27 9.73 0.29 -3.24
CA LYS A 27 9.83 0.24 -1.78
C LYS A 27 8.74 1.09 -1.14
N ALA A 28 8.35 0.74 0.08
CA ALA A 28 7.36 1.48 0.84
C ALA A 28 7.83 1.72 2.28
N ARG A 29 7.46 2.86 2.88
CA ARG A 29 7.64 3.11 4.30
C ARG A 29 6.46 2.51 5.03
N LEU A 30 6.72 1.70 6.04
CA LEU A 30 5.72 1.15 6.94
C LEU A 30 5.80 1.89 8.28
N SER A 31 4.68 2.46 8.70
CA SER A 31 4.46 2.96 10.06
C SER A 31 3.42 2.08 10.77
N ILE A 32 3.74 1.57 11.96
CA ILE A 32 2.78 0.92 12.85
C ILE A 32 2.62 1.80 14.08
N PHE A 33 1.52 2.53 14.15
CA PHE A 33 1.19 3.41 15.26
C PHE A 33 0.71 2.57 16.45
N LEU A 34 1.14 2.96 17.65
CA LEU A 34 0.87 2.22 18.87
C LEU A 34 -0.23 2.92 19.68
N ARG A 35 -0.98 2.11 20.42
CA ARG A 35 -1.94 2.62 21.41
C ARG A 35 -1.20 3.18 22.62
N ASP A 36 -1.83 4.14 23.30
CA ASP A 36 -1.27 4.73 24.53
C ASP A 36 -1.12 3.73 25.67
N ASP A 37 -1.97 2.72 25.71
CA ASP A 37 -1.99 1.64 26.70
C ASP A 37 -1.09 0.45 26.34
N VAL A 38 -0.22 0.58 25.33
CA VAL A 38 0.65 -0.51 24.86
C VAL A 38 1.65 -0.94 25.94
N THR A 39 1.66 -2.22 26.28
CA THR A 39 2.59 -2.76 27.29
C THR A 39 3.97 -3.05 26.71
N ASP A 40 4.99 -3.14 27.57
CA ASP A 40 6.36 -3.49 27.19
C ASP A 40 6.41 -4.84 26.46
N ASP A 41 5.64 -5.82 26.93
CA ASP A 41 5.52 -7.14 26.31
C ASP A 41 4.91 -7.05 24.90
N GLN A 42 3.87 -6.24 24.72
CA GLN A 42 3.25 -6.01 23.41
C GLN A 42 4.22 -5.30 22.46
N ARG A 43 4.95 -4.28 22.92
CA ARG A 43 6.00 -3.60 22.13
C ARG A 43 7.10 -4.58 21.71
N SER A 44 7.61 -5.37 22.65
CA SER A 44 8.63 -6.39 22.38
C SER A 44 8.15 -7.42 21.35
N ALA A 45 6.92 -7.92 21.51
CA ALA A 45 6.31 -8.86 20.57
C ALA A 45 6.15 -8.27 19.17
N LEU A 46 5.70 -7.01 19.05
CA LEU A 46 5.58 -6.30 17.77
C LEU A 46 6.94 -6.09 17.10
N ASN A 47 7.95 -5.61 17.83
CA ASN A 47 9.30 -5.45 17.31
C ASN A 47 9.89 -6.77 16.79
N ASN A 48 9.74 -7.86 17.55
CA ASN A 48 10.24 -9.17 17.15
C ASN A 48 9.51 -9.69 15.91
N ALA A 49 8.18 -9.53 15.86
CA ALA A 49 7.38 -9.92 14.70
C ALA A 49 7.77 -9.12 13.44
N LEU A 50 7.97 -7.79 13.56
CA LEU A 50 8.41 -6.95 12.45
C LEU A 50 9.77 -7.37 11.92
N ARG A 51 10.74 -7.62 12.81
CA ARG A 51 12.10 -8.05 12.43
C ARG A 51 12.15 -9.45 11.82
N ALA A 52 11.19 -10.30 12.18
CA ALA A 52 11.05 -11.64 11.60
C ALA A 52 10.25 -11.66 10.30
N THR A 53 9.62 -10.55 9.91
CA THR A 53 8.79 -10.47 8.70
C THR A 53 9.69 -10.34 7.47
N PRO A 54 9.60 -11.26 6.49
CA PRO A 54 10.33 -11.12 5.23
C PRO A 54 10.01 -9.78 4.54
N ASP A 55 10.98 -9.24 3.81
CA ASP A 55 10.87 -7.96 3.11
C ASP A 55 10.63 -6.72 4.00
N VAL A 56 10.67 -6.85 5.32
CA VAL A 56 10.66 -5.72 6.27
C VAL A 56 12.07 -5.49 6.81
N GLN A 57 12.59 -4.28 6.61
CA GLN A 57 13.94 -3.88 7.01
C GLN A 57 13.94 -2.56 7.77
N GLY A 58 15.02 -2.28 8.50
CA GLY A 58 15.21 -0.99 9.16
C GLY A 58 14.22 -0.69 10.29
N VAL A 59 13.70 -1.72 10.97
CA VAL A 59 12.76 -1.55 12.09
C VAL A 59 13.38 -0.68 13.18
N SER A 60 12.73 0.45 13.47
CA SER A 60 13.10 1.41 14.51
C SER A 60 11.85 1.87 15.24
N PHE A 61 11.99 2.22 16.52
CA PHE A 61 10.92 2.84 17.29
C PHE A 61 11.05 4.36 17.19
N GLU A 62 9.92 5.02 17.00
CA GLU A 62 9.76 6.47 17.04
C GLU A 62 8.86 6.82 18.22
N SER A 63 9.37 7.62 19.15
CA SER A 63 8.58 8.09 20.30
C SER A 63 7.56 9.16 19.89
N LYS A 64 6.60 9.46 20.77
CA LYS A 64 5.64 10.56 20.55
C LYS A 64 6.35 11.90 20.34
N GLU A 65 7.40 12.13 21.12
CA GLU A 65 8.22 13.34 21.04
C GLU A 65 8.98 13.41 19.71
N GLU A 66 9.58 12.30 19.27
CA GLU A 66 10.26 12.23 17.97
C GLU A 66 9.29 12.43 16.81
N ALA A 67 8.10 11.84 16.88
CA ALA A 67 7.02 12.04 15.92
C ALA A 67 6.61 13.53 15.85
N TYR A 68 6.48 14.20 17.00
CA TYR A 68 6.16 15.62 17.07
C TYR A 68 7.27 16.52 16.49
N GLU A 69 8.53 16.21 16.77
CA GLU A 69 9.64 16.94 16.14
C GLU A 69 9.65 16.80 14.62
N LYS A 70 9.41 15.59 14.09
CA LYS A 70 9.29 15.37 12.65
C LYS A 70 8.08 16.06 12.06
N PHE A 71 6.94 16.03 12.74
CA PHE A 71 5.73 16.73 12.33
C PHE A 71 5.97 18.24 12.18
N LYS A 72 6.60 18.88 13.18
CA LYS A 72 6.99 20.30 13.11
C LYS A 72 7.90 20.60 11.92
N GLN A 73 8.85 19.72 11.63
CA GLN A 73 9.75 19.88 10.49
C GLN A 73 9.02 19.73 9.14
N GLN A 74 8.13 18.75 9.04
CA GLN A 74 7.34 18.47 7.84
C GLN A 74 6.36 19.59 7.52
N PHE A 75 5.71 20.15 8.55
CA PHE A 75 4.70 21.21 8.41
C PHE A 75 5.20 22.59 8.79
N LYS A 76 6.52 22.83 8.70
CA LYS A 76 7.14 24.14 8.98
C LYS A 76 6.57 25.28 8.16
N ASP A 77 6.06 24.99 6.96
CA ASP A 77 5.45 25.95 6.04
C ASP A 77 3.94 26.17 6.32
N ALA A 78 3.40 25.48 7.33
CA ALA A 78 2.03 25.57 7.82
C ALA A 78 2.00 25.76 9.36
N PRO A 79 2.51 26.89 9.89
CA PRO A 79 2.67 27.09 11.33
C PRO A 79 1.36 27.02 12.12
N ASP A 80 0.24 27.44 11.53
CA ASP A 80 -1.07 27.35 12.18
C ASP A 80 -1.50 25.89 12.43
N LEU A 81 -1.14 24.96 11.53
CA LEU A 81 -1.39 23.53 11.70
C LEU A 81 -0.53 22.97 12.84
N VAL A 82 0.74 23.39 12.90
CA VAL A 82 1.65 23.01 13.97
C VAL A 82 1.17 23.50 15.33
N ALA A 83 0.72 24.74 15.42
CA ALA A 83 0.23 25.34 16.66
C ALA A 83 -1.06 24.69 17.19
N GLN A 84 -1.85 24.06 16.31
CA GLN A 84 -3.11 23.39 16.67
C GLN A 84 -2.94 21.88 16.96
N THR A 85 -1.72 21.35 16.83
CA THR A 85 -1.46 19.92 17.03
C THR A 85 -0.73 19.69 18.35
N ASP A 86 -1.37 18.98 19.27
CA ASP A 86 -0.76 18.58 20.54
C ASP A 86 0.17 17.38 20.34
N ALA A 87 1.36 17.39 20.96
CA ALA A 87 2.31 16.28 20.84
C ALA A 87 1.73 14.93 21.28
N ASP A 88 0.87 14.94 22.30
CA ASP A 88 0.22 13.73 22.83
C ASP A 88 -0.74 13.08 21.83
N SER A 89 -1.22 13.85 20.84
CA SER A 89 -2.08 13.37 19.75
C SER A 89 -1.33 12.58 18.67
N LEU A 90 0.01 12.63 18.67
CA LEU A 90 0.85 11.87 17.76
C LEU A 90 1.30 10.56 18.45
N PRO A 91 0.76 9.40 18.04
CA PRO A 91 1.11 8.13 18.66
C PRO A 91 2.57 7.75 18.36
N GLY A 92 3.23 7.11 19.32
CA GLY A 92 4.52 6.47 19.08
C GLY A 92 4.35 5.35 18.05
N SER A 93 5.38 5.06 17.27
CA SER A 93 5.27 4.12 16.16
C SER A 93 6.50 3.26 15.95
N TYR A 94 6.32 2.09 15.34
CA TYR A 94 7.43 1.39 14.67
C TYR A 94 7.52 1.83 13.23
N GLN A 95 8.71 2.26 12.83
CA GLN A 95 9.06 2.68 11.48
C GLN A 95 9.90 1.59 10.82
N ALA A 96 9.54 1.20 9.59
CA ALA A 96 10.29 0.21 8.81
C ALA A 96 10.18 0.51 7.30
N THR A 97 10.98 -0.21 6.51
CA THR A 97 10.91 -0.20 5.05
C THR A 97 10.48 -1.56 4.55
N ILE A 98 9.46 -1.60 3.71
CA ILE A 98 9.06 -2.75 2.92
C ILE A 98 9.87 -2.73 1.62
N THR A 99 10.65 -3.76 1.36
CA THR A 99 11.54 -3.84 0.19
C THR A 99 10.81 -4.16 -1.11
N ASP A 100 9.65 -4.80 -1.01
CA ASP A 100 8.71 -5.00 -2.11
C ASP A 100 7.32 -4.51 -1.70
N GLY A 101 6.97 -3.30 -2.12
CA GLY A 101 5.69 -2.67 -1.80
C GLY A 101 4.46 -3.42 -2.33
N SER A 102 4.63 -4.37 -3.27
CA SER A 102 3.52 -5.23 -3.70
C SER A 102 3.07 -6.20 -2.58
N LEU A 103 3.92 -6.43 -1.59
CA LEU A 103 3.62 -7.23 -0.39
C LEU A 103 3.04 -6.41 0.76
N ALA A 104 2.89 -5.08 0.62
CA ALA A 104 2.46 -4.23 1.71
C ALA A 104 1.11 -4.63 2.32
N GLU A 105 0.10 -4.87 1.48
CA GLU A 105 -1.24 -5.29 1.93
C GLU A 105 -1.19 -6.65 2.66
N ALA A 106 -0.31 -7.57 2.22
CA ALA A 106 -0.09 -8.84 2.91
C ALA A 106 0.52 -8.62 4.29
N ILE A 107 1.57 -7.80 4.38
CA ILE A 107 2.24 -7.45 5.64
C ILE A 107 1.26 -6.77 6.60
N GLU A 108 0.51 -5.77 6.14
CA GLU A 108 -0.52 -5.08 6.91
C GLU A 108 -1.55 -6.04 7.50
N SER A 109 -2.06 -6.98 6.70
CA SER A 109 -3.04 -7.97 7.16
C SER A 109 -2.55 -8.79 8.36
N THR A 110 -1.23 -8.97 8.51
CA THR A 110 -0.67 -9.73 9.63
C THR A 110 -0.70 -8.95 10.94
N PHE A 111 -0.56 -7.62 10.89
CA PHE A 111 -0.39 -6.74 12.06
C PHE A 111 -1.66 -5.99 12.47
N VAL A 112 -2.56 -5.68 11.54
CA VAL A 112 -3.79 -4.94 11.85
C VAL A 112 -4.61 -5.65 12.93
N GLY A 113 -5.07 -4.89 13.93
CA GLY A 113 -5.83 -5.43 15.06
C GLY A 113 -5.03 -6.31 16.03
N LYS A 114 -3.69 -6.42 15.91
CA LYS A 114 -2.87 -7.02 16.98
C LYS A 114 -2.91 -6.16 18.24
N PRO A 115 -2.78 -6.75 19.45
CA PRO A 115 -2.67 -5.98 20.69
C PRO A 115 -1.57 -4.92 20.62
N GLY A 116 -1.89 -3.71 21.07
CA GLY A 116 -0.96 -2.57 21.06
C GLY A 116 -0.90 -1.79 19.74
N VAL A 117 -1.41 -2.33 18.63
CA VAL A 117 -1.50 -1.61 17.36
C VAL A 117 -2.73 -0.69 17.38
N LEU A 118 -2.49 0.60 17.16
CA LEU A 118 -3.55 1.60 16.99
C LEU A 118 -3.96 1.68 15.51
N ASP A 119 -2.99 1.89 14.63
CA ASP A 119 -3.21 2.07 13.20
C ASP A 119 -1.93 1.74 12.41
N MET A 120 -2.05 1.64 11.08
CA MET A 120 -0.94 1.37 10.18
C MET A 120 -0.99 2.31 8.97
N SER A 121 0.18 2.67 8.46
CA SER A 121 0.29 3.43 7.22
C SER A 121 1.42 2.89 6.36
N VAL A 122 1.14 2.80 5.06
CA VAL A 122 2.11 2.46 4.02
C VAL A 122 2.23 3.64 3.06
N ASP A 123 3.44 4.18 2.98
CA ASP A 123 3.79 5.29 2.09
C ASP A 123 4.70 4.79 0.94
N LEU A 124 4.15 4.80 -0.27
CA LEU A 124 4.79 4.34 -1.50
C LEU A 124 5.73 5.38 -2.14
N THR A 125 5.84 6.57 -1.54
CA THR A 125 6.57 7.70 -2.13
C THR A 125 8.05 7.75 -1.72
N LEU A 126 8.53 6.71 -1.02
CA LEU A 126 9.90 6.63 -0.49
C LEU A 126 11.00 6.99 -1.49
N THR A 127 10.91 6.50 -2.73
CA THR A 127 11.93 6.72 -3.76
C THR A 127 11.46 7.72 -4.80
N LYS A 128 10.18 7.67 -5.17
CA LYS A 128 9.58 8.49 -6.20
C LYS A 128 8.06 8.49 -6.04
N VAL A 129 7.44 9.66 -6.18
CA VAL A 129 5.99 9.76 -6.30
C VAL A 129 5.57 9.17 -7.66
N PRO A 130 4.84 8.05 -7.70
CA PRO A 130 4.40 7.46 -8.95
C PRO A 130 3.32 8.34 -9.59
N ALA A 131 3.32 8.43 -10.92
CA ALA A 131 2.27 9.15 -11.64
C ALA A 131 0.93 8.41 -11.58
N THR A 132 0.94 7.09 -11.38
CA THR A 132 -0.25 6.24 -11.31
C THR A 132 -0.09 5.24 -10.18
N GLU A 133 -1.13 5.10 -9.36
CA GLU A 133 -1.21 4.16 -8.25
C GLU A 133 -2.44 3.28 -8.37
N GLY A 134 -2.42 2.15 -7.68
CA GLY A 134 -3.63 1.43 -7.34
C GLY A 134 -4.32 2.10 -6.16
N VAL A 135 -5.64 2.22 -6.25
CA VAL A 135 -6.51 2.69 -5.17
C VAL A 135 -7.38 1.51 -4.74
N VAL A 136 -7.41 1.26 -3.44
CA VAL A 136 -8.26 0.27 -2.80
C VAL A 136 -9.22 1.00 -1.89
N VAL A 137 -10.51 0.87 -2.18
CA VAL A 137 -11.59 1.37 -1.32
C VAL A 137 -12.15 0.17 -0.57
N ARG A 138 -11.78 0.02 0.70
CA ARG A 138 -12.34 -1.00 1.58
C ARG A 138 -13.73 -0.56 2.03
N VAL A 139 -14.69 -1.45 1.91
CA VAL A 139 -16.09 -1.17 2.26
C VAL A 139 -16.53 -2.07 3.40
N SER A 140 -17.48 -1.58 4.19
CA SER A 140 -18.04 -2.36 5.28
C SER A 140 -18.68 -3.65 4.75
N PRO A 141 -18.53 -4.79 5.45
CA PRO A 141 -19.23 -6.03 5.10
C PRO A 141 -20.75 -5.90 5.01
N ASP A 142 -21.33 -4.92 5.71
CA ASP A 142 -22.77 -4.64 5.72
C ASP A 142 -23.19 -3.50 4.77
N ILE A 143 -22.31 -3.05 3.87
CA ILE A 143 -22.61 -1.99 2.90
C ILE A 143 -23.90 -2.28 2.12
N THR A 144 -24.85 -1.34 2.21
CA THR A 144 -26.16 -1.44 1.54
C THR A 144 -26.04 -1.29 0.03
N ALA A 145 -27.05 -1.75 -0.72
CA ALA A 145 -27.10 -1.60 -2.17
C ALA A 145 -27.06 -0.13 -2.63
N ASP A 146 -27.69 0.77 -1.89
CA ASP A 146 -27.72 2.20 -2.19
C ASP A 146 -26.36 2.85 -1.95
N GLN A 147 -25.70 2.55 -0.81
CA GLN A 147 -24.33 2.99 -0.52
C GLN A 147 -23.35 2.49 -1.58
N ARG A 148 -23.46 1.22 -1.96
CA ARG A 148 -22.66 0.62 -3.04
C ARG A 148 -22.86 1.36 -4.37
N THR A 149 -24.11 1.63 -4.74
CA THR A 149 -24.44 2.36 -5.97
C THR A 149 -23.89 3.79 -5.93
N ALA A 150 -23.94 4.45 -4.78
CA ALA A 150 -23.37 5.79 -4.60
C ALA A 150 -21.84 5.78 -4.73
N LEU A 151 -21.16 4.82 -4.09
CA LEU A 151 -19.71 4.64 -4.22
C LEU A 151 -19.29 4.39 -5.66
N GLU A 152 -19.93 3.45 -6.35
CA GLU A 152 -19.62 3.15 -7.75
C GLU A 152 -19.82 4.35 -8.67
N ARG A 153 -20.85 5.16 -8.40
CA ARG A 153 -21.08 6.42 -9.12
C ARG A 153 -19.96 7.43 -8.85
N ALA A 154 -19.53 7.57 -7.59
CA ALA A 154 -18.44 8.45 -7.21
C ALA A 154 -17.12 8.03 -7.87
N ILE A 155 -16.80 6.72 -7.86
CA ILE A 155 -15.63 6.17 -8.57
C ILE A 155 -15.69 6.50 -10.06
N ARG A 156 -16.84 6.29 -10.73
CA ARG A 156 -17.00 6.61 -12.16
C ARG A 156 -16.87 8.10 -12.48
N ALA A 157 -17.12 8.98 -11.50
CA ALA A 157 -16.94 10.42 -11.66
C ALA A 157 -15.46 10.86 -11.61
N LEU A 158 -14.57 10.00 -11.13
CA LEU A 158 -13.13 10.26 -11.12
C LEU A 158 -12.57 10.18 -12.53
N ARG A 159 -12.30 11.34 -13.14
CA ARG A 159 -11.84 11.46 -14.54
C ARG A 159 -10.55 10.70 -14.86
N GLN A 160 -9.73 10.44 -13.84
CA GLN A 160 -8.41 9.81 -13.96
C GLN A 160 -8.39 8.36 -13.47
N ALA A 161 -9.55 7.83 -13.05
CA ALA A 161 -9.68 6.44 -12.65
C ALA A 161 -9.90 5.54 -13.87
N LYS A 162 -9.27 4.37 -13.86
CA LYS A 162 -9.70 3.23 -14.67
C LYS A 162 -10.96 2.59 -14.05
N PRO A 163 -11.73 1.80 -14.81
CA PRO A 163 -12.89 1.10 -14.25
C PRO A 163 -12.51 0.26 -13.03
N ALA A 164 -13.27 0.40 -11.94
CA ALA A 164 -13.05 -0.38 -10.74
C ALA A 164 -13.57 -1.81 -10.85
N ARG A 165 -12.89 -2.71 -10.17
CA ARG A 165 -13.30 -4.08 -9.96
C ARG A 165 -13.63 -4.29 -8.49
N PHE A 166 -14.75 -4.95 -8.24
CA PHE A 166 -15.06 -5.43 -6.89
C PHE A 166 -14.23 -6.68 -6.59
N GLU A 167 -13.63 -6.72 -5.41
CA GLU A 167 -12.91 -7.85 -4.86
C GLU A 167 -13.58 -8.23 -3.52
N SER A 168 -14.05 -9.47 -3.40
CA SER A 168 -14.53 -9.97 -2.11
C SER A 168 -13.35 -10.21 -1.17
N ALA A 169 -13.60 -10.23 0.14
CA ALA A 169 -12.53 -10.51 1.10
C ALA A 169 -11.89 -11.91 0.92
N ASP A 170 -12.64 -12.91 0.41
CA ASP A 170 -12.08 -14.22 0.05
C ASP A 170 -11.17 -14.15 -1.19
N ALA A 171 -11.57 -13.36 -2.19
CA ALA A 171 -10.75 -13.13 -3.38
C ALA A 171 -9.46 -12.37 -3.02
N ALA A 172 -9.55 -11.36 -2.15
CA ALA A 172 -8.40 -10.63 -1.62
C ALA A 172 -7.42 -11.59 -0.92
N TYR A 173 -7.93 -12.46 -0.03
CA TYR A 173 -7.11 -13.44 0.66
C TYR A 173 -6.44 -14.43 -0.32
N ALA A 174 -7.16 -14.90 -1.34
CA ALA A 174 -6.59 -15.77 -2.36
C ALA A 174 -5.47 -15.07 -3.16
N ARG A 175 -5.68 -13.81 -3.58
CA ARG A 175 -4.67 -13.00 -4.27
C ARG A 175 -3.43 -12.77 -3.41
N LEU A 176 -3.59 -12.42 -2.12
CA LEU A 176 -2.45 -12.22 -1.23
C LEU A 176 -1.67 -13.51 -0.99
N LYS A 177 -2.36 -14.67 -0.86
CA LYS A 177 -1.69 -15.97 -0.79
C LYS A 177 -0.87 -16.28 -2.04
N GLU A 178 -1.39 -15.92 -3.21
CA GLU A 178 -0.69 -16.06 -4.49
C GLU A 178 0.56 -15.15 -4.53
N ALA A 179 0.40 -13.88 -4.16
CA ALA A 179 1.50 -12.91 -4.11
C ALA A 179 2.61 -13.36 -3.13
N CYS A 180 2.25 -14.01 -2.03
CA CYS A 180 3.19 -14.51 -1.03
C CYS A 180 3.83 -15.86 -1.38
N LYS A 181 3.68 -16.42 -2.59
CA LYS A 181 4.28 -17.72 -2.95
C LYS A 181 5.80 -17.79 -2.75
N GLY A 182 6.50 -16.68 -2.96
CA GLY A 182 7.94 -16.56 -2.67
C GLY A 182 8.28 -16.39 -1.19
N GLN A 183 7.28 -16.19 -0.33
CA GLN A 183 7.41 -15.85 1.09
C GLN A 183 6.51 -16.76 1.95
N PRO A 184 6.87 -18.04 2.16
CA PRO A 184 6.00 -19.01 2.85
C PRO A 184 5.68 -18.64 4.30
N ALA A 185 6.60 -17.96 5.00
CA ALA A 185 6.36 -17.45 6.34
C ALA A 185 5.27 -16.36 6.35
N LEU A 186 5.34 -15.42 5.41
CA LEU A 186 4.32 -14.37 5.25
C LEU A 186 2.97 -14.98 4.83
N ALA A 187 2.97 -15.91 3.87
CA ALA A 187 1.76 -16.60 3.42
C ALA A 187 1.03 -17.33 4.55
N LYS A 188 1.77 -17.90 5.51
CA LYS A 188 1.20 -18.55 6.70
C LYS A 188 0.69 -17.55 7.74
N ALA A 189 1.28 -16.36 7.80
CA ALA A 189 0.91 -15.30 8.74
C ALA A 189 -0.31 -14.48 8.29
N LEU A 190 -0.71 -14.59 7.02
CA LEU A 190 -1.88 -13.90 6.47
C LEU A 190 -3.13 -14.19 7.29
N ARG A 191 -3.93 -13.14 7.50
CA ARG A 191 -5.16 -13.17 8.26
C ARG A 191 -6.34 -12.84 7.38
N ARG A 192 -7.24 -13.80 7.18
CA ARG A 192 -8.45 -13.59 6.37
C ARG A 192 -9.43 -12.62 7.05
N ASP A 193 -9.52 -12.64 8.37
CA ASP A 193 -10.37 -11.78 9.18
C ASP A 193 -9.92 -10.30 9.16
N ALA A 194 -8.65 -10.05 8.84
CA ALA A 194 -8.09 -8.72 8.65
C ALA A 194 -8.43 -8.10 7.28
N LEU A 195 -9.08 -8.85 6.38
CA LEU A 195 -9.40 -8.42 5.02
C LEU A 195 -10.90 -8.17 4.87
N GLY A 196 -11.23 -7.07 4.20
CA GLY A 196 -12.60 -6.67 3.87
C GLY A 196 -12.86 -6.68 2.36
N PRO A 197 -14.14 -6.68 1.93
CA PRO A 197 -14.48 -6.45 0.54
C PRO A 197 -13.99 -5.07 0.09
N SER A 198 -13.63 -4.94 -1.19
CA SER A 198 -13.08 -3.69 -1.71
C SER A 198 -13.41 -3.42 -3.18
N TYR A 199 -13.32 -2.15 -3.56
CA TYR A 199 -13.23 -1.73 -4.95
C TYR A 199 -11.78 -1.35 -5.27
N ARG A 200 -11.24 -1.92 -6.35
CA ARG A 200 -9.84 -1.74 -6.76
C ARG A 200 -9.78 -1.15 -8.16
N PHE A 201 -8.98 -0.10 -8.34
CA PHE A 201 -8.76 0.55 -9.63
C PHE A 201 -7.42 1.28 -9.66
N SER A 202 -6.90 1.58 -10.85
CA SER A 202 -5.76 2.50 -10.97
C SER A 202 -6.24 3.94 -11.15
N PHE A 203 -5.48 4.88 -10.58
CA PHE A 203 -5.73 6.31 -10.67
C PHE A 203 -4.42 7.04 -11.01
N THR A 204 -4.47 7.95 -11.99
CA THR A 204 -3.31 8.73 -12.42
C THR A 204 -3.34 10.12 -11.82
N PHE A 205 -2.39 10.48 -10.95
CA PHE A 205 -2.28 11.81 -10.38
C PHE A 205 -1.72 12.80 -11.41
N THR A 206 -2.39 13.94 -11.60
CA THR A 206 -1.89 15.03 -12.44
C THR A 206 -1.79 16.34 -11.67
N LYS A 207 -0.75 17.13 -11.94
CA LYS A 207 -0.51 18.43 -11.30
C LYS A 207 -1.64 19.46 -11.45
N SER A 208 -2.53 19.31 -12.44
CA SER A 208 -3.58 20.30 -12.76
C SER A 208 -5.01 19.80 -12.51
N ALA A 209 -5.18 18.61 -11.92
CA ALA A 209 -6.53 18.12 -11.63
C ALA A 209 -7.15 18.97 -10.52
N ALA A 210 -8.10 19.82 -10.90
CA ALA A 210 -9.04 20.39 -9.95
C ALA A 210 -9.88 19.23 -9.37
N GLY A 211 -9.66 18.88 -8.12
CA GLY A 211 -10.39 17.82 -7.41
C GLY A 211 -9.57 17.22 -6.28
N ASP A 212 -10.27 16.87 -5.19
CA ASP A 212 -9.67 16.17 -4.07
C ASP A 212 -9.19 14.77 -4.51
N PRO A 213 -8.04 14.27 -4.03
CA PRO A 213 -7.58 12.92 -4.33
C PRO A 213 -8.61 11.87 -3.89
N PRO A 214 -8.58 10.64 -4.46
CA PRO A 214 -9.56 9.61 -4.18
C PRO A 214 -9.77 9.33 -2.69
N GLY A 215 -8.70 9.37 -1.89
CA GLY A 215 -8.79 9.18 -0.43
C GLY A 215 -9.73 10.17 0.26
N ILE A 216 -9.64 11.45 -0.10
CA ILE A 216 -10.48 12.51 0.48
C ILE A 216 -11.93 12.43 -0.04
N THR A 217 -12.09 12.20 -1.34
CA THR A 217 -13.43 12.20 -1.96
C THR A 217 -14.23 10.96 -1.57
N LEU A 218 -13.62 9.78 -1.60
CA LEU A 218 -14.31 8.50 -1.40
C LEU A 218 -14.38 8.11 0.08
N GLY A 219 -13.38 8.47 0.89
CA GLY A 219 -13.32 8.12 2.31
C GLY A 219 -14.41 8.74 3.18
N ARG A 220 -15.14 9.74 2.65
CA ARG A 220 -16.28 10.39 3.33
C ARG A 220 -17.63 9.71 3.03
N LEU A 221 -17.66 8.73 2.14
CA LEU A 221 -18.91 8.08 1.73
C LEU A 221 -19.35 7.04 2.76
N ALA A 222 -20.65 7.00 3.06
CA ALA A 222 -21.20 6.00 3.96
C ALA A 222 -20.96 4.57 3.44
N GLY A 223 -20.50 3.69 4.32
CA GLY A 223 -20.14 2.31 3.99
C GLY A 223 -18.72 2.12 3.44
N VAL A 224 -17.92 3.20 3.33
CA VAL A 224 -16.47 3.11 3.10
C VAL A 224 -15.78 3.06 4.45
N ASP A 225 -14.99 2.02 4.69
CA ASP A 225 -14.22 1.86 5.92
C ASP A 225 -12.86 2.57 5.79
N ASP A 226 -12.24 2.44 4.62
CA ASP A 226 -10.89 2.95 4.38
C ASP A 226 -10.60 3.14 2.88
N VAL A 227 -9.69 4.05 2.55
CA VAL A 227 -9.18 4.28 1.20
C VAL A 227 -7.67 4.41 1.25
N PHE A 228 -6.97 3.42 0.70
CA PHE A 228 -5.51 3.37 0.70
C PHE A 228 -4.96 3.09 -0.69
N THR A 229 -3.67 3.34 -0.86
CA THR A 229 -2.95 3.23 -2.13
C THR A 229 -2.03 2.03 -2.12
N VAL A 230 -1.96 1.32 -3.25
CA VAL A 230 -1.07 0.17 -3.47
C VAL A 230 -0.30 0.37 -4.78
N PRO A 231 0.85 -0.29 -4.99
CA PRO A 231 1.47 -0.31 -6.30
C PRO A 231 0.49 -0.86 -7.34
N VAL A 232 0.54 -0.36 -8.58
CA VAL A 232 -0.35 -0.83 -9.67
C VAL A 232 -0.20 -2.34 -9.91
N SER A 233 0.96 -2.92 -9.61
CA SER A 233 1.21 -4.37 -9.67
C SER A 233 0.43 -5.20 -8.65
N ALA A 234 -0.18 -4.57 -7.64
CA ALA A 234 -0.97 -5.21 -6.59
C ALA A 234 -2.50 -5.11 -6.80
N LEU A 235 -2.95 -4.61 -7.96
CA LEU A 235 -4.37 -4.54 -8.35
C LEU A 235 -4.92 -5.86 -8.90
#